data_AF-A0AAW3BP21-F1
#
_entry.id   AF-A0AAW3BP21-F1
#
_cell.length_a   1.000
_cell.length_b   1.000
_cell.length_c   1.000
_cell.angle_alpha   90.00
_cell.angle_beta   90.00
_cell.angle_gamma   90.00
#
_symmetry.space_group_name_H-M   'P 1'
#
loop_
_entity.id
_entity.type
_entity.pdbx_description
1 polymer ?
#
loop_
_entity_poly.entity_id
_entity_poly.type
_entity_poly.pdbx_seq_one_letter_code
_entity_poly.pdbx_strand_id
1 'polypeptide(L)'
;MCDAAVSFFQRGWQATKEELHRTIDNIRSTKLNLALLFAVFCVLFVIVGNVILLIATNFWIAQFPSDALAHNSSQIAIQVVTMLLLVFLFSAMASVFAVFYGALPLWHVLADRNRVGGPWYRLFLLFASGASNGVSSVLAVYAMTYTPEFIQAVLLCCIPFSAQAWTVIFIPAERKRDYLSLCFVASFLLFVAGVLLSSLSAFLHPNEQGEKASWAWALIYLASSILFGLWCVVQRLYLDAVARKVPLEAEGKAAVQDGAPGAPRCAKPRENSSRSAIVEVDDSPHRWRTTMEEIGRHGPQCGKLRDESHTEEPDVGMISATTTGASHLAHGSPVTDTVPQCTKTDAGVAVGATCAEEGPRFSDMESDNEMPLSPSAELLVKRHWGSQNVDDNAAKVMLLVVGLLFQLLVSFIMFPVDAIPWFGTSSSVLHAWEGFRNSIDFIFASWIHARHGLLLTLGFAMSFVGCTYLNEHSPTLASVVLQLAGPITSLVIIIIPQWNVYQDSSSVGHKVGGVILLLIAALLYHLWEQQSLRVLLAKAEEAKRRRERAATDGAEAMEERLIDGDDRATREAPSEFACR
;
A
#
# COMPACT_ATOMS: atom_id res chain seq x y z
N MET A 1 20.62 12.40 33.88
CA MET A 1 20.37 11.85 32.54
C MET A 1 20.21 10.32 32.56
N CYS A 2 21.10 9.55 33.19
CA CYS A 2 20.94 8.09 33.31
C CYS A 2 19.61 7.65 33.95
N ASP A 3 19.18 8.24 35.07
CA ASP A 3 17.93 7.83 35.74
C ASP A 3 16.67 8.12 34.91
N ALA A 4 16.69 9.21 34.14
CA ALA A 4 15.62 9.55 33.20
C ALA A 4 15.55 8.55 32.04
N ALA A 5 16.70 8.14 31.49
CA ALA A 5 16.76 7.13 30.46
C ALA A 5 16.30 5.76 30.99
N VAL A 6 16.80 5.33 32.16
CA VAL A 6 16.42 4.05 32.77
C VAL A 6 14.92 4.02 33.09
N SER A 7 14.36 5.08 33.67
CA SER A 7 12.91 5.16 33.96
C SER A 7 12.05 5.23 32.70
N PHE A 8 12.55 5.82 31.61
CA PHE A 8 11.88 5.80 30.31
C PHE A 8 11.87 4.37 29.72
N PHE A 9 13.01 3.69 29.70
CA PHE A 9 13.11 2.30 29.24
C PHE A 9 12.26 1.35 30.09
N GLN A 10 12.27 1.52 31.41
CA GLN A 10 11.49 0.66 32.30
C GLN A 10 9.98 0.86 32.10
N ARG A 11 9.50 2.10 31.93
CA ARG A 11 8.09 2.39 31.59
C ARG A 11 7.71 1.82 30.21
N GLY A 12 8.55 2.04 29.20
CA GLY A 12 8.33 1.50 27.85
C GLY A 12 8.29 -0.03 27.85
N TRP A 13 9.18 -0.67 28.59
CA TRP A 13 9.22 -2.13 28.73
C TRP A 13 7.98 -2.69 29.43
N GLN A 14 7.53 -2.09 30.53
CA GLN A 14 6.30 -2.55 31.20
C GLN A 14 5.07 -2.37 30.30
N ALA A 15 4.93 -1.23 29.62
CA ALA A 15 3.86 -1.01 28.65
C ALA A 15 3.88 -2.04 27.52
N THR A 16 5.08 -2.34 27.00
CA THR A 16 5.26 -3.37 25.95
C THR A 16 4.90 -4.76 26.47
N LYS A 17 5.31 -5.10 27.69
CA LYS A 17 5.04 -6.40 28.32
C LYS A 17 3.54 -6.58 28.57
N GLU A 18 2.86 -5.55 29.07
CA GLU A 18 1.41 -5.55 29.25
C GLU A 18 0.68 -5.71 27.91
N GLU A 19 1.12 -4.98 26.88
CA GLU A 19 0.50 -5.08 25.55
C GLU A 19 0.77 -6.43 24.89
N LEU A 20 1.95 -7.00 25.08
CA LEU A 20 2.27 -8.35 24.63
C LEU A 20 1.40 -9.39 25.35
N HIS A 21 1.24 -9.29 26.68
CA HIS A 21 0.34 -10.18 27.42
C HIS A 21 -1.10 -10.05 26.92
N ARG A 22 -1.61 -8.83 26.77
CA ARG A 22 -2.95 -8.60 26.20
C ARG A 22 -3.07 -9.12 24.78
N THR A 23 -2.03 -8.99 23.96
CA THR A 23 -2.05 -9.49 22.59
C THR A 23 -2.05 -11.01 22.57
N ILE A 24 -1.28 -11.67 23.44
CA ILE A 24 -1.29 -13.12 23.59
C ILE A 24 -2.64 -13.59 24.14
N ASP A 25 -3.20 -12.91 25.13
CA ASP A 25 -4.52 -13.22 25.69
C ASP A 25 -5.62 -12.99 24.66
N ASN A 26 -5.52 -11.93 23.86
CA ASN A 26 -6.40 -11.67 22.72
C ASN A 26 -6.25 -12.78 21.68
N ILE A 27 -5.04 -13.18 21.27
CA ILE A 27 -4.83 -14.28 20.32
C ILE A 27 -5.42 -15.59 20.87
N ARG A 28 -5.22 -15.87 22.16
CA ARG A 28 -5.72 -17.08 22.82
C ARG A 28 -7.24 -17.09 22.97
N SER A 29 -7.84 -15.92 23.17
CA SER A 29 -9.29 -15.74 23.28
C SER A 29 -9.97 -15.46 21.94
N THR A 30 -9.20 -15.13 20.89
CA THR A 30 -9.70 -14.90 19.54
C THR A 30 -10.22 -16.22 19.01
N LYS A 31 -11.54 -16.34 19.01
CA LYS A 31 -12.22 -17.37 18.23
C LYS A 31 -11.81 -17.15 16.77
N LEU A 32 -11.44 -18.23 16.07
CA LEU A 32 -11.19 -18.20 14.62
C LEU A 32 -12.39 -17.55 13.93
N ASN A 33 -12.25 -16.27 13.60
CA ASN A 33 -13.26 -15.49 12.91
C ASN A 33 -12.85 -15.41 11.43
N LEU A 34 -13.85 -15.36 10.54
CA LEU A 34 -13.67 -15.22 9.11
C LEU A 34 -12.78 -14.02 8.75
N ALA A 35 -12.90 -12.92 9.51
CA ALA A 35 -12.06 -11.72 9.39
C ALA A 35 -10.55 -12.02 9.53
N LEU A 36 -10.17 -12.80 10.55
CA LEU A 36 -8.77 -13.18 10.78
C LEU A 36 -8.27 -14.13 9.69
N LEU A 37 -9.09 -15.12 9.31
CA LEU A 37 -8.77 -16.05 8.23
C LEU A 37 -8.53 -15.30 6.91
N PHE A 38 -9.38 -14.30 6.62
CA PHE A 38 -9.26 -13.45 5.45
C PHE A 38 -8.00 -12.58 5.48
N ALA A 39 -7.66 -11.99 6.62
CA ALA A 39 -6.42 -11.22 6.76
C ALA A 39 -5.18 -12.09 6.52
N VAL A 40 -5.13 -13.29 7.10
CA VAL A 40 -4.06 -14.28 6.86
C VAL A 40 -4.01 -14.67 5.39
N PHE A 41 -5.18 -14.90 4.77
CA PHE A 41 -5.26 -15.18 3.35
C PHE A 41 -4.67 -14.04 2.51
N CYS A 42 -4.99 -12.77 2.79
CA CYS A 42 -4.40 -11.63 2.08
C CYS A 42 -2.87 -11.58 2.20
N VAL A 43 -2.33 -11.82 3.40
CA VAL A 43 -0.87 -11.86 3.63
C VAL A 43 -0.22 -12.99 2.83
N LEU A 44 -0.80 -14.20 2.88
CA LEU A 44 -0.32 -15.33 2.09
C LEU A 44 -0.43 -15.07 0.59
N PHE A 45 -1.50 -14.40 0.14
CA PHE A 45 -1.70 -14.04 -1.26
C PHE A 45 -0.60 -13.10 -1.78
N VAL A 46 -0.18 -12.13 -0.97
CA VAL A 46 0.97 -11.26 -1.30
C VAL A 46 2.28 -12.04 -1.32
N ILE A 47 2.54 -12.88 -0.31
CA ILE A 47 3.79 -13.65 -0.24
C ILE A 47 3.90 -14.61 -1.43
N VAL A 48 2.86 -15.41 -1.68
CA VAL A 48 2.81 -16.35 -2.80
C VAL A 48 2.88 -15.61 -4.14
N GLY A 49 2.17 -14.48 -4.28
CA GLY A 49 2.23 -13.65 -5.48
C GLY A 49 3.64 -13.16 -5.79
N ASN A 50 4.38 -12.69 -4.78
CA ASN A 50 5.77 -12.26 -4.93
C ASN A 50 6.74 -13.44 -5.21
N VAL A 51 6.52 -14.61 -4.60
CA VAL A 51 7.30 -15.82 -4.92
C VAL A 51 7.11 -16.19 -6.39
N ILE A 52 5.86 -16.23 -6.86
CA ILE A 52 5.54 -16.49 -8.27
C ILE A 52 6.17 -15.43 -9.17
N LEU A 53 6.10 -14.15 -8.80
CA LEU A 53 6.67 -13.05 -9.55
C LEU A 53 8.17 -13.24 -9.75
N LEU A 54 8.93 -13.48 -8.68
CA LEU A 54 10.39 -13.66 -8.76
C LEU A 54 10.77 -14.90 -9.57
N ILE A 55 10.08 -16.02 -9.37
CA ILE A 55 10.30 -17.24 -10.16
C ILE A 55 9.98 -17.00 -11.64
N ALA A 56 8.85 -16.35 -11.94
CA ALA A 56 8.44 -16.05 -13.30
C ALA A 56 9.41 -15.09 -13.99
N THR A 57 9.88 -14.05 -13.30
CA THR A 57 10.91 -13.14 -13.82
C THR A 57 12.19 -13.89 -14.17
N ASN A 58 12.66 -14.80 -13.30
CA ASN A 58 13.86 -15.59 -13.55
C ASN A 58 13.71 -16.46 -14.80
N PHE A 59 12.59 -17.18 -14.93
CA PHE A 59 12.34 -17.98 -16.12
C PHE A 59 12.14 -17.14 -17.37
N TRP A 60 11.54 -15.95 -17.24
CA TRP A 60 11.29 -15.11 -18.40
C TRP A 60 12.58 -14.48 -18.92
N ILE A 61 13.41 -13.92 -18.04
CA ILE A 61 14.72 -13.35 -18.39
C ILE A 61 15.63 -14.41 -19.02
N ALA A 62 15.67 -15.63 -18.50
CA ALA A 62 16.49 -16.71 -19.03
C ALA A 62 16.17 -17.10 -20.49
N GLN A 63 15.00 -16.71 -21.00
CA GLN A 63 14.57 -17.00 -22.37
C GLN A 63 14.89 -15.86 -23.35
N PHE A 64 15.09 -14.62 -22.86
CA PHE A 64 15.38 -13.50 -23.75
C PHE A 64 16.80 -13.62 -24.33
N PRO A 65 17.01 -13.29 -25.61
CA PRO A 65 18.35 -13.17 -26.17
C PRO A 65 19.18 -12.17 -25.36
N SER A 66 20.44 -12.51 -25.08
CA SER A 66 21.37 -11.63 -24.35
C SER A 66 21.46 -10.23 -24.95
N ASP A 67 21.40 -10.15 -26.28
CA ASP A 67 21.51 -8.90 -27.02
C ASP A 67 20.25 -8.04 -26.91
N ALA A 68 19.08 -8.67 -26.71
CA ALA A 68 17.82 -7.98 -26.48
C ALA A 68 17.73 -7.44 -25.03
N LEU A 69 18.27 -8.17 -24.06
CA LEU A 69 18.35 -7.77 -22.65
C LEU A 69 19.33 -6.62 -22.39
N ALA A 70 20.28 -6.40 -23.30
CA ALA A 70 21.24 -5.31 -23.19
C ALA A 70 20.58 -3.92 -23.21
N HIS A 71 19.35 -3.81 -23.71
CA HIS A 71 18.60 -2.57 -23.73
C HIS A 71 17.53 -2.54 -22.63
N ASN A 72 17.50 -1.46 -21.84
CA ASN A 72 16.47 -1.26 -20.81
C ASN A 72 15.06 -1.17 -21.41
N SER A 73 14.93 -0.81 -22.70
CA SER A 73 13.66 -0.83 -23.44
C SER A 73 12.98 -2.21 -23.44
N SER A 74 13.75 -3.30 -23.34
CA SER A 74 13.21 -4.67 -23.24
C SER A 74 12.53 -4.94 -21.89
N GLN A 75 13.13 -4.49 -20.80
CA GLN A 75 12.57 -4.62 -19.45
C GLN A 75 11.31 -3.75 -19.29
N ILE A 76 11.29 -2.56 -19.90
CA ILE A 76 10.08 -1.73 -19.95
C ILE A 76 8.99 -2.37 -20.82
N ALA A 77 9.34 -3.04 -21.92
CA ALA A 77 8.36 -3.81 -22.71
C ALA A 77 7.72 -4.93 -21.88
N ILE A 78 8.52 -5.69 -21.13
CA ILE A 78 8.07 -6.68 -20.14
C ILE A 78 7.07 -6.05 -19.16
N GLN A 79 7.42 -4.90 -18.56
CA GLN A 79 6.53 -4.18 -17.63
C GLN A 79 5.22 -3.76 -18.31
N VAL A 80 5.28 -3.14 -19.48
CA VAL A 80 4.09 -2.65 -20.21
C VAL A 80 3.17 -3.80 -20.61
N VAL A 81 3.71 -4.91 -21.13
CA VAL A 81 2.91 -6.10 -21.47
C VAL A 81 2.26 -6.69 -20.21
N THR A 82 3.00 -6.78 -19.11
CA THR A 82 2.45 -7.26 -17.83
C THR A 82 1.32 -6.36 -17.33
N MET A 83 1.50 -5.04 -17.39
CA MET A 83 0.45 -4.08 -17.02
C MET A 83 -0.77 -4.15 -17.94
N LEU A 84 -0.58 -4.37 -19.24
CA LEU A 84 -1.67 -4.58 -20.19
C LEU A 84 -2.50 -5.82 -19.83
N LEU A 85 -1.84 -6.94 -19.53
CA LEU A 85 -2.49 -8.18 -19.12
C LEU A 85 -3.22 -8.02 -17.77
N LEU A 86 -2.64 -7.28 -16.81
CA LEU A 86 -3.31 -6.96 -15.55
C LEU A 86 -4.57 -6.09 -15.75
N VAL A 87 -4.47 -5.04 -16.58
CA VAL A 87 -5.62 -4.18 -16.90
C VAL A 87 -6.72 -5.01 -17.56
N PHE A 88 -6.38 -5.92 -18.47
CA PHE A 88 -7.34 -6.85 -19.07
C PHE A 88 -7.98 -7.77 -18.01
N LEU A 89 -7.18 -8.42 -17.17
CA LEU A 89 -7.65 -9.31 -16.10
C LEU A 89 -8.61 -8.60 -15.13
N PHE A 90 -8.23 -7.43 -14.64
CA PHE A 90 -9.06 -6.68 -13.69
C PHE A 90 -10.27 -6.04 -14.37
N SER A 91 -10.21 -5.71 -15.67
CA SER A 91 -11.38 -5.29 -16.44
C SER A 91 -12.38 -6.43 -16.62
N ALA A 92 -11.89 -7.66 -16.83
CA ALA A 92 -12.74 -8.85 -16.83
C ALA A 92 -13.37 -9.07 -15.45
N MET A 93 -12.60 -8.93 -14.36
CA MET A 93 -13.11 -8.99 -12.99
C MET A 93 -14.18 -7.91 -12.72
N ALA A 94 -13.97 -6.68 -13.21
CA ALA A 94 -14.95 -5.60 -13.10
C ALA A 94 -16.22 -5.87 -13.91
N SER A 95 -16.08 -6.50 -15.08
CA SER A 95 -17.21 -6.94 -15.90
C SER A 95 -18.02 -8.02 -15.19
N VAL A 96 -17.35 -9.02 -14.61
CA VAL A 96 -17.99 -10.06 -13.78
C VAL A 96 -18.69 -9.43 -12.58
N PHE A 97 -18.03 -8.49 -11.87
CA PHE A 97 -18.64 -7.76 -10.78
C PHE A 97 -19.90 -7.00 -11.23
N ALA A 98 -19.86 -6.33 -12.38
CA ALA A 98 -21.00 -5.61 -12.94
C ALA A 98 -22.16 -6.54 -13.32
N VAL A 99 -21.88 -7.77 -13.76
CA VAL A 99 -22.91 -8.79 -14.04
C VAL A 99 -23.61 -9.25 -12.76
N PHE A 100 -22.87 -9.47 -11.66
CA PHE A 100 -23.44 -9.98 -10.41
C PHE A 100 -24.08 -8.89 -9.51
N TYR A 101 -23.49 -7.71 -9.45
CA TYR A 101 -23.88 -6.63 -8.52
C TYR A 101 -24.44 -5.39 -9.23
N GLY A 102 -24.48 -5.39 -10.57
CA GLY A 102 -24.84 -4.24 -11.39
C GLY A 102 -23.67 -3.27 -11.61
N ALA A 103 -23.77 -2.43 -12.64
CA ALA A 103 -22.77 -1.38 -12.91
C ALA A 103 -22.92 -0.16 -11.99
N LEU A 104 -24.03 -0.05 -11.25
CA LEU A 104 -24.35 1.10 -10.42
C LEU A 104 -23.37 1.33 -9.25
N PRO A 105 -22.94 0.31 -8.48
CA PRO A 105 -21.95 0.50 -7.41
C PRO A 105 -20.61 1.00 -7.94
N LEU A 106 -20.15 0.45 -9.06
CA LEU A 106 -18.94 0.88 -9.76
C LEU A 106 -19.02 2.36 -10.17
N TRP A 107 -20.17 2.78 -10.72
CA TRP A 107 -20.42 4.18 -11.07
C TRP A 107 -20.51 5.09 -9.84
N HIS A 108 -21.21 4.67 -8.78
CA HIS A 108 -21.34 5.45 -7.54
C HIS A 108 -19.98 5.74 -6.90
N VAL A 109 -19.09 4.76 -6.89
CA VAL A 109 -17.74 4.93 -6.34
C VAL A 109 -16.91 5.95 -7.12
N LEU A 110 -17.24 6.23 -8.38
CA LEU A 110 -16.57 7.27 -9.18
C LEU A 110 -17.30 8.62 -9.16
N ALA A 111 -18.63 8.62 -9.32
CA ALA A 111 -19.41 9.81 -9.64
C ALA A 111 -20.21 10.42 -8.45
N ASP A 112 -20.46 9.65 -7.38
CA ASP A 112 -21.33 10.09 -6.28
C ASP A 112 -20.74 11.29 -5.51
N ARG A 113 -21.52 12.37 -5.34
CA ARG A 113 -21.10 13.59 -4.62
C ARG A 113 -21.21 13.47 -3.10
N ASN A 114 -21.92 12.45 -2.60
CA ASN A 114 -22.16 12.23 -1.17
C ASN A 114 -21.00 11.56 -0.43
N ARG A 115 -19.89 11.29 -1.12
CA ARG A 115 -18.66 10.69 -0.54
C ARG A 115 -17.59 11.73 -0.28
N VAL A 116 -16.60 11.36 0.54
CA VAL A 116 -15.54 12.26 0.98
C VAL A 116 -14.71 12.75 -0.22
N GLY A 117 -14.40 14.06 -0.26
CA GLY A 117 -13.59 14.67 -1.33
C GLY A 117 -14.26 14.85 -2.71
N GLY A 118 -15.45 14.29 -2.94
CA GLY A 118 -16.15 14.44 -4.22
C GLY A 118 -15.49 13.65 -5.38
N PRO A 119 -16.12 13.64 -6.58
CA PRO A 119 -15.70 12.79 -7.70
C PRO A 119 -14.32 13.14 -8.26
N TRP A 120 -14.00 14.44 -8.41
CA TRP A 120 -12.72 14.88 -8.96
C TRP A 120 -11.53 14.54 -8.08
N TYR A 121 -11.68 14.62 -6.75
CA TYR A 121 -10.62 14.21 -5.83
C TYR A 121 -10.34 12.72 -5.90
N ARG A 122 -11.39 11.88 -5.98
CA ARG A 122 -11.23 10.42 -6.15
C ARG A 122 -10.55 10.07 -7.47
N LEU A 123 -10.93 10.74 -8.56
CA LEU A 123 -10.26 10.56 -9.86
C LEU A 123 -8.79 10.99 -9.79
N PHE A 124 -8.50 12.11 -9.12
CA PHE A 124 -7.13 12.54 -8.87
C PHE A 124 -6.34 11.51 -8.07
N LEU A 125 -6.93 10.89 -7.04
CA LEU A 125 -6.27 9.84 -6.26
C LEU A 125 -6.04 8.55 -7.06
N LEU A 126 -6.97 8.17 -7.96
CA LEU A 126 -6.76 7.05 -8.90
C LEU A 126 -5.60 7.34 -9.86
N PHE A 127 -5.57 8.55 -10.42
CA PHE A 127 -4.47 9.02 -11.26
C PHE A 127 -3.15 9.03 -10.48
N ALA A 128 -3.14 9.63 -9.29
CA ALA A 128 -1.95 9.71 -8.44
C ALA A 128 -1.45 8.32 -8.04
N SER A 129 -2.35 7.36 -7.77
CA SER A 129 -1.99 5.97 -7.47
C SER A 129 -1.29 5.32 -8.67
N GLY A 130 -1.89 5.40 -9.86
CA GLY A 130 -1.29 4.86 -11.07
C GLY A 130 0.02 5.55 -11.43
N ALA A 131 0.08 6.88 -11.31
CA ALA A 131 1.27 7.67 -11.62
C ALA A 131 2.43 7.39 -10.65
N SER A 132 2.19 7.37 -9.34
CA SER A 132 3.24 7.06 -8.36
C SER A 132 3.80 5.66 -8.57
N ASN A 133 2.95 4.67 -8.86
CA ASN A 133 3.42 3.30 -9.10
C ASN A 133 4.12 3.16 -10.46
N GLY A 134 3.61 3.82 -11.50
CA GLY A 134 4.22 3.83 -12.82
C GLY A 134 5.61 4.45 -12.82
N VAL A 135 5.75 5.64 -12.22
CA VAL A 135 7.06 6.31 -12.08
C VAL A 135 7.99 5.47 -11.20
N SER A 136 7.52 4.96 -10.06
CA SER A 136 8.32 4.08 -9.19
C SER A 136 8.83 2.85 -9.96
N SER A 137 7.96 2.15 -10.68
CA SER A 137 8.32 0.94 -11.44
C SER A 137 9.32 1.24 -12.54
N VAL A 138 9.13 2.33 -13.29
CA VAL A 138 10.07 2.76 -14.34
C VAL A 138 11.44 3.06 -13.75
N LEU A 139 11.51 3.89 -12.70
CA LEU A 139 12.78 4.21 -12.04
C LEU A 139 13.47 2.96 -11.49
N ALA A 140 12.70 2.03 -10.91
CA ALA A 140 13.23 0.78 -10.40
C ALA A 140 13.82 -0.08 -11.52
N VAL A 141 13.11 -0.25 -12.64
CA VAL A 141 13.59 -1.01 -13.81
C VAL A 141 14.91 -0.46 -14.34
N TYR A 142 14.98 0.85 -14.61
CA TYR A 142 16.21 1.46 -15.11
C TYR A 142 17.37 1.36 -14.12
N ALA A 143 17.10 1.56 -12.83
CA ALA A 143 18.15 1.51 -11.82
C ALA A 143 18.58 0.09 -11.43
N MET A 144 17.72 -0.92 -11.64
CA MET A 144 18.00 -2.32 -11.31
C MET A 144 19.22 -2.84 -12.06
N THR A 145 19.36 -2.51 -13.35
CA THR A 145 20.49 -2.94 -14.19
C THR A 145 21.86 -2.45 -13.68
N TYR A 146 21.90 -1.30 -12.99
CA TYR A 146 23.13 -0.66 -12.54
C TYR A 146 23.36 -0.68 -11.03
N THR A 147 22.40 -1.20 -10.28
CA THR A 147 22.46 -1.27 -8.81
C THR A 147 22.68 -2.71 -8.41
N PRO A 148 23.75 -3.06 -7.69
CA PRO A 148 23.94 -4.42 -7.19
C PRO A 148 22.74 -4.90 -6.38
N GLU A 149 22.36 -6.17 -6.51
CA GLU A 149 21.19 -6.76 -5.85
C GLU A 149 21.17 -6.52 -4.33
N PHE A 150 22.33 -6.57 -3.68
CA PHE A 150 22.47 -6.25 -2.26
C PHE A 150 21.99 -4.82 -1.95
N ILE A 151 22.42 -3.83 -2.74
CA ILE A 151 22.02 -2.43 -2.55
C ILE A 151 20.54 -2.28 -2.84
N GLN A 152 20.02 -2.94 -3.89
CA GLN A 152 18.59 -2.94 -4.16
C GLN A 152 17.79 -3.44 -2.96
N ALA A 153 18.19 -4.56 -2.34
CA ALA A 153 17.53 -5.12 -1.17
C ALA A 153 17.56 -4.14 0.03
N VAL A 154 18.70 -3.48 0.27
CA VAL A 154 18.82 -2.47 1.33
C VAL A 154 17.94 -1.24 1.07
N LEU A 155 17.88 -0.76 -0.18
CA LEU A 155 17.07 0.39 -0.55
C LEU A 155 15.57 0.09 -0.59
N LEU A 156 15.19 -1.15 -0.86
CA LEU A 156 13.81 -1.63 -0.72
C LEU A 156 13.36 -1.51 0.75
N CYS A 157 14.26 -1.65 1.73
CA CYS A 157 13.91 -1.42 3.13
C CYS A 157 13.33 -0.04 3.40
N CYS A 158 13.59 0.96 2.56
CA CYS A 158 13.06 2.31 2.72
C CYS A 158 11.55 2.40 2.41
N ILE A 159 10.94 1.39 1.79
CA ILE A 159 9.51 1.42 1.43
C ILE A 159 8.62 1.54 2.68
N PRO A 160 8.73 0.71 3.74
CA PRO A 160 7.92 0.91 4.94
C PRO A 160 8.14 2.25 5.65
N PHE A 161 9.37 2.76 5.67
CA PHE A 161 9.66 4.07 6.27
C PHE A 161 8.99 5.20 5.48
N SER A 162 9.11 5.16 4.15
CA SER A 162 8.49 6.17 3.30
C SER A 162 6.96 6.07 3.36
N ALA A 163 6.38 4.86 3.34
CA ALA A 163 4.94 4.67 3.54
C ALA A 163 4.46 5.27 4.88
N GLN A 164 5.21 5.06 5.95
CA GLN A 164 4.90 5.63 7.27
C GLN A 164 5.04 7.17 7.28
N ALA A 165 6.10 7.70 6.67
CA ALA A 165 6.32 9.14 6.56
C ALA A 165 5.19 9.80 5.75
N TRP A 166 4.81 9.24 4.60
CA TRP A 166 3.70 9.70 3.79
C TRP A 166 2.36 9.58 4.52
N THR A 167 2.18 8.53 5.34
CA THR A 167 0.98 8.36 6.18
C THR A 167 0.85 9.51 7.18
N VAL A 168 1.94 9.89 7.85
CA VAL A 168 1.97 11.04 8.79
C VAL A 168 1.70 12.36 8.04
N ILE A 169 2.26 12.51 6.84
CA ILE A 169 2.10 13.73 6.02
C ILE A 169 0.66 13.87 5.54
N PHE A 170 0.05 12.82 4.96
CA PHE A 170 -1.23 12.93 4.27
C PHE A 170 -2.46 12.55 5.10
N ILE A 171 -2.30 11.84 6.22
CA ILE A 171 -3.42 11.42 7.08
C ILE A 171 -3.30 12.15 8.43
N PRO A 172 -3.98 13.30 8.62
CA PRO A 172 -3.82 14.12 9.82
C PRO A 172 -4.12 13.39 11.14
N ALA A 173 -5.04 12.43 11.12
CA ALA A 173 -5.37 11.61 12.28
C ALA A 173 -4.15 10.82 12.79
N GLU A 174 -3.27 10.38 11.88
CA GLU A 174 -2.08 9.59 12.20
C GLU A 174 -0.97 10.41 12.86
N ARG A 175 -0.99 11.75 12.72
CA ARG A 175 0.03 12.64 13.33
C ARG A 175 0.00 12.65 14.85
N LYS A 176 -1.14 12.29 15.45
CA LYS A 176 -1.35 12.28 16.91
C LYS A 176 -0.77 11.03 17.59
N ARG A 177 -0.25 10.07 16.82
CA ARG A 177 0.34 8.83 17.35
C ARG A 177 1.74 9.08 17.89
N ASP A 178 2.14 8.25 18.85
CA ASP A 178 3.48 8.31 19.46
C ASP A 178 4.49 7.48 18.65
N TYR A 179 5.20 8.15 17.74
CA TYR A 179 6.24 7.55 16.90
C TYR A 179 7.58 7.35 17.61
N LEU A 180 7.75 7.89 18.83
CA LEU A 180 8.95 7.68 19.64
C LEU A 180 8.83 6.47 20.57
N SER A 181 7.73 5.72 20.45
CA SER A 181 7.56 4.46 21.16
C SER A 181 8.70 3.48 20.86
N LEU A 182 9.21 2.84 21.91
CA LEU A 182 10.29 1.85 21.81
C LEU A 182 9.93 0.70 20.85
N CYS A 183 8.66 0.26 20.82
CA CYS A 183 8.20 -0.79 19.92
C CYS A 183 8.32 -0.38 18.45
N PHE A 184 7.95 0.86 18.13
CA PHE A 184 8.08 1.40 16.78
C PHE A 184 9.55 1.44 16.37
N VAL A 185 10.40 2.10 17.16
CA VAL A 185 11.84 2.23 16.85
C VAL A 185 12.51 0.85 16.75
N ALA A 186 12.24 -0.05 17.70
CA ALA A 186 12.76 -1.42 17.67
C ALA A 186 12.29 -2.21 16.46
N SER A 187 11.01 -2.07 16.06
CA SER A 187 10.49 -2.72 14.86
C SER A 187 11.28 -2.31 13.62
N PHE A 188 11.59 -1.03 13.45
CA PHE A 188 12.36 -0.55 12.31
C PHE A 188 13.83 -0.99 12.34
N LEU A 189 14.47 -0.97 13.52
CA LEU A 189 15.85 -1.43 13.66
C LEU A 189 15.97 -2.92 13.33
N LEU A 190 15.05 -3.74 13.85
CA LEU A 190 15.00 -5.17 13.54
C LEU A 190 14.64 -5.44 12.09
N PHE A 191 13.80 -4.60 11.49
CA PHE A 191 13.44 -4.70 10.08
C PHE A 191 14.68 -4.50 9.19
N VAL A 192 15.43 -3.42 9.40
CA VAL A 192 16.69 -3.15 8.68
C VAL A 192 17.71 -4.26 8.95
N ALA A 193 17.86 -4.69 10.20
CA ALA A 193 18.76 -5.79 10.55
C ALA A 193 18.37 -7.10 9.86
N GLY A 194 17.07 -7.40 9.75
CA GLY A 194 16.56 -8.60 9.10
C GLY A 194 16.85 -8.65 7.61
N VAL A 195 16.63 -7.54 6.89
CA VAL A 195 16.98 -7.47 5.46
C VAL A 195 18.48 -7.51 5.24
N LEU A 196 19.26 -6.78 6.05
CA LEU A 196 20.73 -6.80 5.97
C LEU A 196 21.27 -8.20 6.23
N LEU A 197 20.76 -8.90 7.25
CA LEU A 197 21.15 -10.27 7.56
C LEU A 197 20.80 -11.22 6.41
N SER A 198 19.61 -11.11 5.84
CA SER A 198 19.19 -11.90 4.67
C SER A 198 20.03 -11.63 3.41
N SER A 199 20.65 -10.46 3.32
CA SER A 199 21.45 -10.03 2.17
C SER A 199 22.96 -10.14 2.42
N LEU A 200 23.39 -10.54 3.62
CA LEU A 200 24.80 -10.58 4.04
C LEU A 200 25.66 -11.51 3.19
N SER A 201 25.08 -12.60 2.66
CA SER A 201 25.80 -13.54 1.79
C SER A 201 26.28 -12.89 0.50
N ALA A 202 25.47 -12.01 -0.09
CA ALA A 202 25.80 -11.26 -1.30
C ALA A 202 26.90 -10.21 -1.05
N PHE A 203 27.05 -9.76 0.21
CA PHE A 203 28.13 -8.86 0.61
C PHE A 203 29.47 -9.58 0.78
N LEU A 204 29.45 -10.79 1.37
CA LEU A 204 30.68 -11.54 1.68
C LEU A 204 31.35 -12.16 0.45
N HIS A 205 30.58 -12.41 -0.61
CA HIS A 205 31.09 -12.95 -1.88
C HIS A 205 30.79 -11.96 -3.00
N PRO A 206 31.44 -10.79 -3.02
CA PRO A 206 31.27 -9.86 -4.13
C PRO A 206 31.69 -10.58 -5.43
N ASN A 207 30.84 -10.52 -6.46
CA ASN A 207 31.18 -11.06 -7.78
C ASN A 207 32.58 -10.59 -8.20
N GLU A 208 33.37 -11.48 -8.79
CA GLU A 208 34.76 -11.23 -9.20
C GLU A 208 34.94 -10.01 -10.12
N GLN A 209 33.85 -9.48 -10.67
CA GLN A 209 33.83 -8.29 -11.53
C GLN A 209 33.86 -6.95 -10.78
N GLY A 210 33.69 -6.92 -9.44
CA GLY A 210 34.06 -5.78 -8.59
C GLY A 210 33.54 -4.39 -9.01
N GLU A 211 32.47 -4.30 -9.82
CA GLU A 211 31.96 -3.02 -10.28
C GLU A 211 31.44 -2.22 -9.09
N LYS A 212 32.06 -1.06 -8.87
CA LYS A 212 31.64 -0.13 -7.81
C LYS A 212 30.23 0.34 -8.13
N ALA A 213 29.31 0.14 -7.19
CA ALA A 213 27.95 0.62 -7.32
C ALA A 213 27.93 2.12 -7.64
N SER A 214 27.26 2.49 -8.74
CA SER A 214 27.07 3.89 -9.07
C SER A 214 26.11 4.52 -8.07
N TRP A 215 26.60 5.49 -7.31
CA TRP A 215 25.79 6.23 -6.34
C TRP A 215 24.58 6.90 -6.98
N ALA A 216 24.70 7.37 -8.22
CA ALA A 216 23.59 7.98 -8.94
C ALA A 216 22.44 6.98 -9.14
N TRP A 217 22.76 5.75 -9.56
CA TRP A 217 21.78 4.69 -9.77
C TRP A 217 21.16 4.19 -8.46
N ALA A 218 21.96 4.07 -7.40
CA ALA A 218 21.45 3.78 -6.06
C ALA A 218 20.47 4.87 -5.57
N LEU A 219 20.75 6.15 -5.83
CA LEU A 219 19.83 7.25 -5.47
C LEU A 219 18.53 7.23 -6.29
N ILE A 220 18.60 6.88 -7.58
CA ILE A 220 17.41 6.69 -8.42
C ILE A 220 16.58 5.52 -7.91
N TYR A 221 17.22 4.41 -7.54
CA TYR A 221 16.54 3.26 -6.96
C TYR A 221 15.92 3.61 -5.59
N LEU A 222 16.60 4.39 -4.75
CA LEU A 222 16.03 4.92 -3.51
C LEU A 222 14.79 5.80 -3.76
N ALA A 223 14.85 6.69 -4.76
CA ALA A 223 13.70 7.51 -5.15
C ALA A 223 12.53 6.63 -5.60
N SER A 224 12.79 5.54 -6.31
CA SER A 224 11.77 4.56 -6.68
C SER A 224 11.08 3.94 -5.45
N SER A 225 11.85 3.55 -4.42
CA SER A 225 11.31 3.03 -3.16
C SER A 225 10.46 4.05 -2.40
N ILE A 226 10.87 5.32 -2.38
CA ILE A 226 10.13 6.40 -1.71
C ILE A 226 8.77 6.64 -2.40
N LEU A 227 8.75 6.61 -3.74
CA LEU A 227 7.53 6.74 -4.53
C LEU A 227 6.63 5.51 -4.41
N PHE A 228 7.21 4.31 -4.24
CA PHE A 228 6.44 3.11 -3.93
C PHE A 228 5.72 3.24 -2.57
N GLY A 229 6.41 3.77 -1.55
CA GLY A 229 5.78 4.08 -0.28
C GLY A 229 4.63 5.08 -0.41
N LEU A 230 4.78 6.09 -1.28
CA LEU A 230 3.71 7.04 -1.60
C LEU A 230 2.51 6.35 -2.23
N TRP A 231 2.74 5.42 -3.18
CA TRP A 231 1.69 4.66 -3.82
C TRP A 231 0.79 3.93 -2.82
N CYS A 232 1.37 3.23 -1.83
CA CYS A 232 0.60 2.55 -0.79
C CYS A 232 -0.33 3.52 -0.02
N VAL A 233 0.16 4.72 0.28
CA VAL A 233 -0.63 5.76 0.98
C VAL A 233 -1.69 6.38 0.08
N VAL A 234 -1.42 6.58 -1.21
CA VAL A 234 -2.45 7.09 -2.13
C VAL A 234 -3.58 6.09 -2.32
N GLN A 235 -3.29 4.78 -2.37
CA GLN A 235 -4.33 3.74 -2.36
C GLN A 235 -5.20 3.83 -1.11
N ARG A 236 -4.60 4.01 0.06
CA ARG A 236 -5.30 4.23 1.33
C ARG A 236 -6.21 5.44 1.29
N LEU A 237 -5.70 6.58 0.82
CA LEU A 237 -6.47 7.83 0.70
C LEU A 237 -7.66 7.66 -0.22
N TYR A 238 -7.50 6.92 -1.33
CA TYR A 238 -8.61 6.63 -2.24
C TYR A 238 -9.70 5.82 -1.55
N LEU A 239 -9.33 4.74 -0.86
CA LEU A 239 -10.29 3.90 -0.14
C LEU A 239 -11.02 4.68 0.97
N ASP A 240 -10.32 5.59 1.65
CA ASP A 240 -10.94 6.51 2.61
C ASP A 240 -11.88 7.53 1.96
N ALA A 241 -11.54 8.03 0.77
CA ALA A 241 -12.36 8.99 0.03
C ALA A 241 -13.69 8.37 -0.45
N VAL A 242 -13.74 7.04 -0.59
CA VAL A 242 -14.97 6.33 -0.97
C VAL A 242 -15.93 6.16 0.20
N ALA A 243 -15.49 6.32 1.45
CA ALA A 243 -16.39 6.29 2.60
C ALA A 243 -17.50 7.36 2.47
N ARG A 244 -18.73 6.99 2.84
CA ARG A 244 -19.86 7.93 2.83
C ARG A 244 -19.64 9.01 3.87
N LYS A 245 -19.99 10.27 3.53
CA LYS A 245 -20.05 11.34 4.52
C LYS A 245 -21.10 10.94 5.56
N VAL A 246 -20.71 10.86 6.82
CA VAL A 246 -21.67 10.77 7.91
C VAL A 246 -22.44 12.10 7.92
N PRO A 247 -23.77 12.12 7.73
CA PRO A 247 -24.54 13.36 7.78
C PRO A 247 -24.43 13.94 9.19
N LEU A 248 -23.89 15.14 9.32
CA LEU A 248 -23.80 15.88 10.60
C LEU A 248 -25.17 16.01 11.31
N GLU A 249 -26.27 15.96 10.56
CA GLU A 249 -27.63 16.05 11.10
C GLU A 249 -28.07 14.80 11.89
N ALA A 250 -27.43 13.64 11.70
CA ALA A 250 -27.75 12.43 12.44
C ALA A 250 -27.18 12.46 13.88
N GLU A 251 -26.06 13.16 14.11
CA GLU A 251 -25.50 13.34 15.46
C GLU A 251 -26.34 14.29 16.30
N GLY A 252 -26.92 15.34 15.70
CA GLY A 252 -27.79 16.28 16.42
C GLY A 252 -29.15 15.70 16.82
N LYS A 253 -29.74 14.80 16.00
CA LYS A 253 -31.05 14.21 16.30
C LYS A 253 -31.00 13.03 17.27
N ALA A 254 -29.91 12.26 17.29
CA ALA A 254 -29.71 11.18 18.26
C ALA A 254 -29.55 11.74 19.69
N ALA A 255 -28.84 12.87 19.85
CA ALA A 255 -28.68 13.52 21.15
C ALA A 255 -29.98 14.14 21.71
N VAL A 256 -30.92 14.54 20.84
CA VAL A 256 -32.20 15.13 21.27
C VAL A 256 -33.26 14.07 21.61
N GLN A 257 -33.14 12.83 21.13
CA GLN A 257 -34.13 11.79 21.39
C GLN A 257 -33.92 11.00 22.69
N ASP A 258 -32.70 10.96 23.24
CA ASP A 258 -32.41 10.22 24.48
C ASP A 258 -32.45 11.07 25.77
N GLY A 259 -32.79 12.37 25.67
CA GLY A 259 -32.68 13.34 26.76
C GLY A 259 -33.98 13.84 27.42
N ALA A 260 -35.16 13.31 27.08
CA ALA A 260 -36.43 13.82 27.65
C ALA A 260 -37.07 12.85 28.67
N PRO A 261 -36.78 12.97 29.98
CA PRO A 261 -37.58 12.32 31.01
C PRO A 261 -38.86 13.13 31.24
N GLY A 262 -40.01 12.54 30.91
CA GLY A 262 -41.29 12.91 31.50
C GLY A 262 -42.05 14.07 30.85
N ALA A 263 -42.72 13.81 29.74
CA ALA A 263 -43.96 14.51 29.42
C ALA A 263 -45.09 13.47 29.24
N PRO A 264 -46.22 13.58 29.96
CA PRO A 264 -47.32 12.64 29.84
C PRO A 264 -47.94 12.77 28.45
N ARG A 265 -47.83 11.71 27.64
CA ARG A 265 -48.54 11.58 26.36
C ARG A 265 -50.04 11.64 26.63
N CYS A 266 -50.67 12.73 26.23
CA CYS A 266 -52.12 12.79 26.08
C CYS A 266 -52.58 11.71 25.09
N ALA A 267 -53.37 10.77 25.59
CA ALA A 267 -54.05 9.77 24.80
C ALA A 267 -55.00 10.46 23.81
N LYS A 268 -54.77 10.27 22.51
CA LYS A 268 -55.79 10.53 21.49
C LYS A 268 -56.68 9.30 21.31
N PRO A 269 -58.00 9.48 21.10
CA PRO A 269 -58.91 8.36 20.95
C PRO A 269 -58.70 7.65 19.62
N ARG A 270 -58.93 6.35 19.71
CA ARG A 270 -58.92 5.34 18.66
C ARG A 270 -60.09 5.59 17.71
N GLU A 271 -59.81 5.86 16.44
CA GLU A 271 -60.80 5.80 15.37
C GLU A 271 -60.33 4.82 14.30
N ASN A 272 -61.15 3.78 14.12
CA ASN A 272 -61.00 2.73 13.12
C ASN A 272 -61.24 3.29 11.72
N SER A 273 -60.38 3.00 10.73
CA SER A 273 -60.85 2.55 9.41
C SER A 273 -59.72 2.05 8.51
N SER A 274 -59.76 0.73 8.27
CA SER A 274 -59.66 0.07 6.96
C SER A 274 -58.39 0.15 6.09
N ARG A 275 -57.97 -1.08 5.75
CA ARG A 275 -57.30 -1.59 4.53
C ARG A 275 -55.78 -1.79 4.55
N SER A 276 -55.48 -3.08 4.69
CA SER A 276 -54.23 -3.79 4.45
C SER A 276 -53.78 -3.77 2.99
N ALA A 277 -52.49 -3.57 2.79
CA ALA A 277 -51.68 -4.35 1.85
C ALA A 277 -50.21 -4.21 2.29
N ILE A 278 -49.78 -5.12 3.17
CA ILE A 278 -48.36 -5.34 3.46
C ILE A 278 -47.96 -6.53 2.60
N VAL A 279 -47.06 -6.29 1.66
CA VAL A 279 -46.32 -7.34 0.96
C VAL A 279 -45.23 -7.80 1.92
N GLU A 280 -45.44 -8.98 2.46
CA GLU A 280 -44.50 -9.71 3.30
C GLU A 280 -43.47 -10.37 2.36
N VAL A 281 -42.20 -9.94 2.44
CA VAL A 281 -41.09 -10.60 1.74
C VAL A 281 -40.55 -11.65 2.72
N ASP A 282 -40.92 -12.90 2.44
CA ASP A 282 -40.44 -14.09 3.14
C ASP A 282 -39.06 -14.47 2.62
N ASP A 283 -38.02 -14.20 3.42
CA ASP A 283 -36.66 -14.69 3.20
C ASP A 283 -36.47 -15.95 4.03
N SER A 284 -36.64 -17.12 3.40
CA SER A 284 -36.07 -18.36 3.91
C SER A 284 -35.53 -19.25 2.78
N PRO A 285 -34.35 -19.88 2.96
CA PRO A 285 -33.55 -20.38 1.86
C PRO A 285 -33.61 -21.91 1.80
N HIS A 286 -34.17 -22.51 0.76
CA HIS A 286 -33.89 -23.91 0.47
C HIS A 286 -34.08 -24.30 -1.00
N ARG A 287 -33.04 -25.00 -1.50
CA ARG A 287 -33.14 -26.28 -2.23
C ARG A 287 -33.45 -26.19 -3.72
N TRP A 288 -32.40 -26.26 -4.53
CA TRP A 288 -32.49 -26.81 -5.89
C TRP A 288 -31.80 -28.17 -5.95
N ARG A 289 -32.65 -29.18 -6.12
CA ARG A 289 -32.33 -30.54 -6.53
C ARG A 289 -32.46 -30.58 -8.06
N THR A 290 -31.51 -31.29 -8.66
CA THR A 290 -31.43 -31.78 -10.04
C THR A 290 -32.75 -32.13 -10.71
N THR A 291 -32.83 -31.84 -12.01
CA THR A 291 -33.62 -32.64 -12.97
C THR A 291 -32.86 -32.74 -14.29
N MET A 292 -32.72 -34.00 -14.71
CA MET A 292 -32.14 -34.53 -15.92
C MET A 292 -33.33 -35.05 -16.74
N GLU A 293 -33.40 -34.73 -18.04
CA GLU A 293 -34.17 -35.41 -19.13
C GLU A 293 -34.03 -34.49 -20.36
N GLU A 294 -33.22 -34.75 -21.39
CA GLU A 294 -33.20 -35.85 -22.36
C GLU A 294 -34.42 -35.88 -23.30
N ILE A 295 -34.31 -35.22 -24.47
CA ILE A 295 -34.90 -35.66 -25.75
C ILE A 295 -33.95 -35.22 -26.89
N GLY A 296 -33.53 -36.18 -27.72
CA GLY A 296 -32.50 -36.01 -28.76
C GLY A 296 -32.96 -36.03 -30.22
N ARG A 297 -32.02 -36.50 -31.07
CA ARG A 297 -32.02 -36.69 -32.55
C ARG A 297 -31.75 -35.40 -33.35
N HIS A 298 -30.83 -35.32 -34.32
CA HIS A 298 -30.37 -36.26 -35.37
C HIS A 298 -28.97 -35.83 -35.92
N GLY A 299 -28.14 -36.79 -36.40
CA GLY A 299 -26.87 -36.53 -37.12
C GLY A 299 -27.05 -36.03 -38.58
N PRO A 300 -26.03 -36.08 -39.47
CA PRO A 300 -25.11 -37.21 -39.63
C PRO A 300 -23.60 -36.88 -39.75
N GLN A 301 -22.82 -37.95 -39.58
CA GLN A 301 -21.40 -38.07 -39.92
C GLN A 301 -21.16 -38.17 -41.43
N CYS A 302 -20.05 -37.59 -41.88
CA CYS A 302 -19.12 -38.04 -42.93
C CYS A 302 -17.80 -37.32 -42.63
N GLY A 303 -16.60 -37.86 -42.67
CA GLY A 303 -16.11 -39.15 -43.15
C GLY A 303 -14.70 -38.95 -43.71
N LYS A 304 -13.72 -39.61 -43.08
CA LYS A 304 -12.50 -40.22 -43.67
C LYS A 304 -11.32 -39.38 -44.20
N LEU A 305 -10.14 -39.83 -43.73
CA LEU A 305 -8.83 -39.99 -44.42
C LEU A 305 -8.08 -38.67 -44.74
N ARG A 306 -6.76 -38.52 -44.53
CA ARG A 306 -5.68 -39.45 -44.93
C ARG A 306 -4.30 -38.95 -44.44
N ASP A 307 -3.43 -39.92 -44.12
CA ASP A 307 -1.95 -40.09 -44.26
C ASP A 307 -0.99 -38.92 -44.02
N GLU A 308 -0.07 -39.06 -43.06
CA GLU A 308 1.36 -39.44 -43.24
C GLU A 308 2.25 -38.33 -43.83
N SER A 309 3.23 -37.87 -43.04
CA SER A 309 4.62 -37.83 -43.51
C SER A 309 5.59 -37.60 -42.36
N HIS A 310 6.48 -38.58 -42.21
CA HIS A 310 7.78 -38.55 -41.55
C HIS A 310 8.64 -37.33 -41.89
N THR A 311 9.46 -36.88 -40.94
CA THR A 311 10.88 -36.47 -41.13
C THR A 311 11.51 -36.33 -39.74
N GLU A 312 12.22 -37.37 -39.27
CA GLU A 312 13.70 -37.48 -39.26
C GLU A 312 14.37 -36.61 -38.19
N GLU A 313 14.78 -37.29 -37.11
CA GLU A 313 15.92 -36.91 -36.27
C GLU A 313 17.20 -36.83 -37.11
N PRO A 314 18.19 -36.08 -36.62
CA PRO A 314 19.46 -36.78 -36.40
C PRO A 314 20.09 -36.47 -35.04
N ASP A 315 20.49 -37.55 -34.37
CA ASP A 315 21.60 -37.63 -33.43
C ASP A 315 22.90 -37.12 -34.07
N VAL A 316 23.55 -36.11 -33.48
CA VAL A 316 25.02 -35.96 -33.55
C VAL A 316 25.56 -35.28 -32.29
N GLY A 317 26.36 -36.03 -31.52
CA GLY A 317 27.74 -35.65 -31.24
C GLY A 317 28.03 -34.62 -30.15
N MET A 318 28.23 -35.14 -28.95
CA MET A 318 29.14 -34.67 -27.91
C MET A 318 30.49 -34.17 -28.47
N ILE A 319 30.85 -32.88 -28.31
CA ILE A 319 32.24 -32.40 -28.26
C ILE A 319 32.35 -31.19 -27.31
N SER A 320 33.25 -31.34 -26.34
CA SER A 320 33.80 -30.32 -25.45
C SER A 320 34.74 -29.40 -26.22
N ALA A 321 34.62 -28.07 -26.09
CA ALA A 321 35.69 -27.16 -26.48
C ALA A 321 35.63 -25.81 -25.74
N THR A 322 36.63 -25.65 -24.88
CA THR A 322 37.26 -24.43 -24.40
C THR A 322 37.71 -23.52 -25.55
N THR A 323 37.44 -22.21 -25.49
CA THR A 323 38.19 -21.13 -26.19
C THR A 323 37.72 -19.80 -25.57
N THR A 324 38.47 -18.91 -24.90
CA THR A 324 39.75 -18.20 -25.14
C THR A 324 39.90 -17.55 -26.51
N GLY A 325 39.77 -16.22 -26.55
CA GLY A 325 40.14 -15.36 -27.69
C GLY A 325 39.33 -14.06 -27.68
N ALA A 326 39.78 -13.01 -27.00
CA ALA A 326 40.77 -12.04 -27.49
C ALA A 326 40.34 -11.33 -28.79
N SER A 327 40.03 -10.04 -28.68
CA SER A 327 40.24 -9.07 -29.75
C SER A 327 40.71 -7.77 -29.11
N HIS A 328 41.89 -7.36 -29.56
CA HIS A 328 42.73 -6.28 -29.07
C HIS A 328 42.77 -5.20 -30.18
N LEU A 329 43.05 -3.97 -29.74
CA LEU A 329 43.68 -2.84 -30.47
C LEU A 329 42.78 -1.84 -31.23
N ALA A 330 42.75 -0.62 -30.68
CA ALA A 330 43.45 0.50 -31.32
C ALA A 330 44.00 1.48 -30.25
N HIS A 331 45.29 1.77 -30.38
CA HIS A 331 46.12 2.67 -29.56
C HIS A 331 45.88 4.15 -29.90
N GLY A 332 46.10 5.04 -28.92
CA GLY A 332 46.34 6.46 -29.18
C GLY A 332 46.50 7.32 -27.91
N SER A 333 47.64 7.23 -27.22
CA SER A 333 48.15 8.33 -26.38
C SER A 333 49.03 9.22 -27.27
N PRO A 334 49.24 10.53 -26.96
CA PRO A 334 50.27 10.84 -25.96
C PRO A 334 50.12 12.17 -25.18
N VAL A 335 51.02 12.28 -24.19
CA VAL A 335 51.63 13.50 -23.60
C VAL A 335 50.94 14.18 -22.41
N THR A 336 51.75 14.17 -21.34
CA THR A 336 51.81 14.95 -20.11
C THR A 336 51.62 16.46 -20.26
N ASP A 337 50.98 17.09 -19.27
CA ASP A 337 51.54 18.32 -18.69
C ASP A 337 51.05 18.59 -17.27
N THR A 338 52.00 19.12 -16.51
CA THR A 338 52.02 19.45 -15.08
C THR A 338 51.38 20.81 -14.76
N VAL A 339 51.28 21.11 -13.44
CA VAL A 339 51.29 22.44 -12.77
C VAL A 339 49.88 23.02 -12.41
N PRO A 340 49.67 23.86 -11.35
CA PRO A 340 50.40 24.14 -10.09
C PRO A 340 49.57 24.05 -8.78
N GLN A 341 50.31 24.11 -7.66
CA GLN A 341 49.89 24.47 -6.30
C GLN A 341 49.96 26.00 -6.06
N CYS A 342 49.37 26.44 -4.93
CA CYS A 342 49.36 27.77 -4.25
C CYS A 342 48.03 28.53 -4.42
N THR A 343 47.38 29.04 -3.36
CA THR A 343 47.90 30.02 -2.38
C THR A 343 47.02 30.11 -1.12
N LYS A 344 47.67 30.55 -0.03
CA LYS A 344 47.09 31.10 1.22
C LYS A 344 46.22 32.34 0.96
N THR A 345 45.24 32.59 1.82
CA THR A 345 44.93 33.95 2.28
C THR A 345 44.42 33.94 3.71
N ASP A 346 45.04 34.78 4.53
CA ASP A 346 44.72 35.11 5.91
C ASP A 346 43.45 35.96 6.02
N ALA A 347 42.70 35.79 7.11
CA ALA A 347 42.01 36.89 7.79
C ALA A 347 41.60 36.44 9.21
N GLY A 348 42.37 36.85 10.21
CA GLY A 348 41.94 36.87 11.59
C GLY A 348 41.21 38.17 11.92
N VAL A 349 40.14 38.08 12.71
CA VAL A 349 39.66 39.18 13.58
C VAL A 349 39.21 38.57 14.91
N ALA A 350 39.63 39.24 15.96
CA ALA A 350 39.61 38.84 17.36
C ALA A 350 38.27 39.09 18.08
N VAL A 351 38.04 38.25 19.10
CA VAL A 351 37.64 38.58 20.49
C VAL A 351 36.63 39.70 20.72
N GLY A 352 35.48 39.32 21.29
CA GLY A 352 34.58 40.21 22.03
C GLY A 352 33.62 39.40 22.91
N ALA A 353 34.01 39.16 24.16
CA ALA A 353 33.10 38.74 25.21
C ALA A 353 32.25 39.94 25.65
N THR A 354 30.94 39.77 25.88
CA THR A 354 30.21 40.34 27.03
C THR A 354 28.72 39.99 27.03
N CYS A 355 28.26 39.73 28.25
CA CYS A 355 26.97 40.08 28.85
C CYS A 355 25.68 39.34 28.44
N ALA A 356 25.16 38.68 29.48
CA ALA A 356 23.78 38.31 29.70
C ALA A 356 22.80 39.46 29.43
N GLU A 357 21.66 39.11 28.83
CA GLU A 357 20.36 39.65 29.22
C GLU A 357 19.31 38.52 29.17
N GLU A 358 18.56 38.43 30.27
CA GLU A 358 17.38 37.61 30.42
C GLU A 358 16.29 38.11 29.46
N GLY A 359 15.76 37.20 28.63
CA GLY A 359 14.60 37.45 27.77
C GLY A 359 13.49 36.44 28.09
N PRO A 360 12.22 36.88 28.15
CA PRO A 360 11.15 36.19 28.85
C PRO A 360 10.69 34.90 28.14
N ARG A 361 10.31 33.91 28.95
CA ARG A 361 9.64 32.67 28.55
C ARG A 361 8.50 32.95 27.56
N PHE A 362 8.72 32.62 26.30
CA PHE A 362 7.69 32.34 25.30
C PHE A 362 7.47 30.82 25.29
N SER A 363 6.71 30.33 26.27
CA SER A 363 6.18 28.97 26.28
C SER A 363 4.94 29.03 27.16
N ASP A 364 3.78 28.79 26.53
CA ASP A 364 2.43 28.59 27.12
C ASP A 364 1.35 29.46 26.44
N MET A 365 1.36 29.48 25.11
CA MET A 365 0.18 29.89 24.34
C MET A 365 0.02 29.02 23.09
N GLU A 366 0.22 27.70 23.22
CA GLU A 366 -0.51 26.76 22.38
C GLU A 366 -1.97 26.80 22.88
N SER A 367 -2.70 27.79 22.36
CA SER A 367 -4.15 27.81 22.44
C SER A 367 -4.64 26.49 21.87
N ASP A 368 -5.16 25.64 22.75
CA ASP A 368 -5.91 24.41 22.50
C ASP A 368 -7.13 24.72 21.62
N ASN A 369 -6.88 25.11 20.38
CA ASN A 369 -7.83 24.98 19.31
C ASN A 369 -7.85 23.48 18.98
N GLU A 370 -8.43 22.69 19.92
CA GLU A 370 -8.75 21.29 19.76
C GLU A 370 -9.76 21.18 18.61
N MET A 371 -9.24 21.30 17.39
CA MET A 371 -9.99 21.15 16.16
C MET A 371 -10.76 19.84 16.26
N PRO A 372 -12.08 19.84 15.98
CA PRO A 372 -12.90 18.66 16.12
C PRO A 372 -12.22 17.47 15.48
N LEU A 373 -12.02 16.41 16.28
CA LEU A 373 -11.48 15.15 15.78
C LEU A 373 -12.30 14.77 14.56
N SER A 374 -11.64 14.84 13.41
CA SER A 374 -12.22 14.66 12.10
C SER A 374 -13.00 13.33 12.05
N PRO A 375 -14.07 13.23 11.25
CA PRO A 375 -14.73 11.97 10.88
C PRO A 375 -13.76 10.82 10.55
N SER A 376 -12.53 11.15 10.17
CA SER A 376 -11.39 10.24 10.01
C SER A 376 -11.10 9.31 11.20
N ALA A 377 -11.31 9.74 12.46
CA ALA A 377 -11.02 8.91 13.62
C ALA A 377 -12.06 7.77 13.77
N GLU A 378 -13.33 8.04 13.49
CA GLU A 378 -14.37 7.01 13.47
C GLU A 378 -14.24 6.07 12.25
N LEU A 379 -13.76 6.59 11.12
CA LEU A 379 -13.46 5.78 9.94
C LEU A 379 -12.31 4.78 10.19
N LEU A 380 -11.34 5.13 11.04
CA LEU A 380 -10.30 4.21 11.48
C LEU A 380 -10.85 3.04 12.31
N VAL A 381 -11.97 3.23 13.02
CA VAL A 381 -12.61 2.19 13.87
C VAL A 381 -13.44 1.20 13.06
N LYS A 382 -14.07 1.64 11.96
CA LYS A 382 -15.05 0.81 11.23
C LYS A 382 -14.45 -0.20 10.25
N ARG A 383 -13.13 -0.25 10.08
CA ARG A 383 -12.51 -1.16 9.09
C ARG A 383 -12.49 -2.60 9.57
N HIS A 384 -13.52 -3.34 9.20
CA HIS A 384 -13.60 -4.78 9.41
C HIS A 384 -12.99 -5.49 8.21
N TRP A 385 -12.10 -6.45 8.47
CA TRP A 385 -11.58 -7.32 7.43
C TRP A 385 -12.71 -8.06 6.73
N GLY A 386 -12.69 -8.05 5.40
CA GLY A 386 -13.69 -8.73 4.59
C GLY A 386 -15.10 -8.14 4.74
N SER A 387 -15.23 -6.81 4.85
CA SER A 387 -16.55 -6.18 4.78
C SER A 387 -17.27 -6.65 3.50
N GLN A 388 -18.48 -7.18 3.66
CA GLN A 388 -19.31 -7.61 2.51
C GLN A 388 -20.01 -6.42 1.84
N ASN A 389 -19.55 -5.19 2.11
CA ASN A 389 -20.14 -4.00 1.53
C ASN A 389 -19.77 -3.92 0.05
N VAL A 390 -20.79 -3.96 -0.79
CA VAL A 390 -20.66 -3.92 -2.26
C VAL A 390 -19.92 -2.66 -2.71
N ASP A 391 -20.14 -1.52 -2.04
CA ASP A 391 -19.47 -0.26 -2.35
C ASP A 391 -17.95 -0.33 -2.07
N ASP A 392 -17.55 -1.01 -1.00
CA ASP A 392 -16.13 -1.15 -0.62
C ASP A 392 -15.41 -2.08 -1.61
N ASN A 393 -16.08 -3.15 -2.04
CA ASN A 393 -15.56 -4.06 -3.07
C ASN A 393 -15.49 -3.38 -4.43
N ALA A 394 -16.50 -2.60 -4.81
CA ALA A 394 -16.50 -1.77 -6.02
C ALA A 394 -15.33 -0.78 -6.02
N ALA A 395 -15.00 -0.19 -4.86
CA ALA A 395 -13.84 0.68 -4.72
C ALA A 395 -12.52 -0.02 -5.01
N LYS A 396 -12.31 -1.21 -4.46
CA LYS A 396 -11.10 -2.00 -4.70
C LYS A 396 -10.98 -2.42 -6.17
N VAL A 397 -12.09 -2.84 -6.78
CA VAL A 397 -12.15 -3.16 -8.22
C VAL A 397 -11.78 -1.93 -9.05
N MET A 398 -12.36 -0.76 -8.76
CA MET A 398 -12.05 0.48 -9.49
C MET A 398 -10.62 0.95 -9.28
N LEU A 399 -10.08 0.81 -8.07
CA LEU A 399 -8.69 1.10 -7.78
C LEU A 399 -7.75 0.24 -8.62
N LEU A 400 -8.03 -1.08 -8.70
CA LEU A 400 -7.24 -2.01 -9.50
C LEU A 400 -7.36 -1.72 -10.99
N VAL A 401 -8.56 -1.49 -11.54
CA VAL A 401 -8.73 -1.24 -12.98
C VAL A 401 -8.17 0.13 -13.38
N VAL A 402 -8.69 1.20 -12.78
CA VAL A 402 -8.38 2.57 -13.21
C VAL A 402 -6.98 2.98 -12.76
N GLY A 403 -6.56 2.57 -11.55
CA GLY A 403 -5.20 2.80 -11.08
C GLY A 403 -4.16 2.12 -11.96
N LEU A 404 -4.37 0.85 -12.33
CA LEU A 404 -3.44 0.14 -13.22
C LEU A 404 -3.50 0.64 -14.66
N LEU A 405 -4.64 1.15 -15.12
CA LEU A 405 -4.72 1.82 -16.42
C LEU A 405 -3.84 3.08 -16.45
N PHE A 406 -3.89 3.91 -15.41
CA PHE A 406 -3.00 5.06 -15.31
C PHE A 406 -1.52 4.66 -15.17
N GLN A 407 -1.23 3.58 -14.42
CA GLN A 407 0.12 3.04 -14.36
C GLN A 407 0.63 2.56 -15.72
N LEU A 408 -0.20 1.87 -16.50
CA LEU A 408 0.11 1.45 -17.87
C LEU A 408 0.42 2.66 -18.75
N LEU A 409 -0.43 3.68 -18.71
CA LEU A 409 -0.24 4.92 -19.49
C LEU A 409 1.08 5.61 -19.12
N VAL A 410 1.37 5.76 -17.83
CA VAL A 410 2.61 6.40 -17.37
C VAL A 410 3.84 5.57 -17.74
N SER A 411 3.78 4.24 -17.58
CA SER A 411 4.89 3.35 -17.97
C SER A 411 5.17 3.45 -19.47
N PHE A 412 4.12 3.48 -20.28
CA PHE A 412 4.23 3.64 -21.73
C PHE A 412 4.73 5.03 -22.14
N ILE A 413 4.28 6.11 -21.49
CA ILE A 413 4.76 7.46 -21.80
C ILE A 413 6.24 7.63 -21.43
N MET A 414 6.75 6.86 -20.46
CA MET A 414 8.11 6.99 -19.95
C MET A 414 9.14 6.07 -20.64
N PHE A 415 8.78 5.09 -21.47
CA PHE A 415 9.80 4.27 -22.16
C PHE A 415 10.78 5.08 -23.06
N PRO A 416 10.39 6.21 -23.71
CA PRO A 416 11.32 7.02 -24.50
C PRO A 416 12.46 7.64 -23.69
N VAL A 417 12.36 7.64 -22.35
CA VAL A 417 13.42 8.07 -21.44
C VAL A 417 14.68 7.21 -21.62
N ASP A 418 14.57 6.00 -22.19
CA ASP A 418 15.73 5.18 -22.59
C ASP A 418 16.66 5.84 -23.63
N ALA A 419 16.20 6.90 -24.30
CA ALA A 419 17.02 7.64 -25.27
C ALA A 419 17.88 8.74 -24.62
N ILE A 420 17.77 8.98 -23.31
CA ILE A 420 18.52 10.01 -22.61
C ILE A 420 19.96 9.50 -22.37
N PRO A 421 21.02 10.16 -22.90
CA PRO A 421 22.38 9.59 -22.94
C PRO A 421 23.01 9.21 -21.59
N TRP A 422 22.57 9.81 -20.49
CA TRP A 422 23.10 9.55 -19.15
C TRP A 422 22.19 8.66 -18.28
N PHE A 423 21.04 8.26 -18.81
CA PHE A 423 20.02 7.50 -18.09
C PHE A 423 19.68 6.19 -18.82
N GLY A 424 19.47 6.25 -20.13
CA GLY A 424 19.10 5.10 -20.92
C GLY A 424 20.26 4.43 -21.65
N THR A 425 19.92 3.33 -22.30
CA THR A 425 20.84 2.50 -23.11
C THR A 425 20.70 2.74 -24.61
N SER A 426 19.64 3.43 -25.05
CA SER A 426 19.37 3.68 -26.45
C SER A 426 20.00 4.99 -26.92
N SER A 427 20.57 4.99 -28.14
CA SER A 427 21.18 6.17 -28.74
C SER A 427 20.18 7.20 -29.27
N SER A 428 18.92 6.79 -29.47
CA SER A 428 17.84 7.65 -29.96
C SER A 428 16.46 7.10 -29.55
N VAL A 429 15.42 7.94 -29.66
CA VAL A 429 14.03 7.53 -29.39
C VAL A 429 13.57 6.44 -30.37
N LEU A 430 14.00 6.52 -31.63
CA LEU A 430 13.69 5.50 -32.64
C LEU A 430 14.28 4.14 -32.24
N HIS A 431 15.54 4.13 -31.79
CA HIS A 431 16.20 2.92 -31.31
C HIS A 431 15.51 2.32 -30.07
N ALA A 432 15.08 3.18 -29.12
CA ALA A 432 14.30 2.74 -27.97
C ALA A 432 12.95 2.11 -28.38
N TRP A 433 12.28 2.70 -29.37
CA TRP A 433 11.03 2.18 -29.92
C TRP A 433 11.22 0.84 -30.64
N GLU A 434 12.27 0.70 -31.44
CA GLU A 434 12.61 -0.56 -32.10
C GLU A 434 12.91 -1.67 -31.08
N GLY A 435 13.71 -1.38 -30.05
CA GLY A 435 13.97 -2.33 -28.96
C GLY A 435 12.71 -2.74 -28.21
N PHE A 436 11.84 -1.78 -27.89
CA PHE A 436 10.54 -2.03 -27.27
C PHE A 436 9.64 -2.91 -28.15
N ARG A 437 9.50 -2.58 -29.44
CA ARG A 437 8.70 -3.35 -30.40
C ARG A 437 9.22 -4.77 -30.58
N ASN A 438 10.53 -4.92 -30.81
CA ASN A 438 11.16 -6.23 -30.99
C ASN A 438 10.97 -7.12 -29.75
N SER A 439 10.99 -6.52 -28.56
CA SER A 439 10.71 -7.23 -27.30
C SER A 439 9.26 -7.71 -27.22
N ILE A 440 8.28 -6.89 -27.65
CA ILE A 440 6.88 -7.31 -27.75
C ILE A 440 6.72 -8.45 -28.76
N ASP A 441 7.30 -8.29 -29.95
CA ASP A 441 7.23 -9.32 -31.01
C ASP A 441 7.82 -10.63 -30.50
N PHE A 442 8.93 -10.59 -29.75
CA PHE A 442 9.54 -11.75 -29.10
C PHE A 442 8.63 -12.40 -28.05
N ILE A 443 8.02 -11.60 -27.17
CA ILE A 443 7.11 -12.10 -26.12
C ILE A 443 5.94 -12.89 -26.73
N PHE A 444 5.42 -12.44 -27.86
CA PHE A 444 4.28 -13.07 -28.54
C PHE A 444 4.67 -14.03 -29.67
N ALA A 445 5.96 -14.19 -29.98
CA ALA A 445 6.44 -15.11 -31.02
C ALA A 445 6.17 -16.58 -30.69
N SER A 446 6.08 -16.93 -29.39
CA SER A 446 5.81 -18.30 -28.95
C SER A 446 4.95 -18.35 -27.70
N TRP A 447 4.11 -19.38 -27.62
CA TRP A 447 3.32 -19.69 -26.43
C TRP A 447 4.20 -19.88 -25.18
N ILE A 448 5.42 -20.38 -25.34
CA ILE A 448 6.33 -20.57 -24.20
C ILE A 448 6.69 -19.23 -23.54
N HIS A 449 6.97 -18.19 -24.32
CA HIS A 449 7.30 -16.86 -23.80
C HIS A 449 6.07 -16.20 -23.18
N ALA A 450 4.93 -16.26 -23.88
CA ALA A 450 3.66 -15.74 -23.39
C ALA A 450 3.24 -16.39 -22.06
N ARG A 451 3.45 -17.71 -21.89
CA ARG A 451 3.12 -18.44 -20.65
C ARG A 451 3.88 -17.91 -19.43
N HIS A 452 5.17 -17.56 -19.58
CA HIS A 452 5.93 -16.99 -18.47
C HIS A 452 5.45 -15.57 -18.14
N GLY A 453 5.11 -14.78 -19.16
CA GLY A 453 4.45 -13.47 -18.97
C GLY A 453 3.10 -13.58 -18.25
N LEU A 454 2.29 -14.60 -18.56
CA LEU A 454 1.04 -14.88 -17.84
C LEU A 454 1.28 -15.29 -16.38
N LEU A 455 2.33 -16.09 -16.11
CA LEU A 455 2.70 -16.47 -14.75
C LEU A 455 3.19 -15.25 -13.95
N LEU A 456 3.98 -14.37 -14.57
CA LEU A 456 4.39 -13.11 -13.96
C LEU A 456 3.18 -12.22 -13.66
N THR A 457 2.25 -12.10 -14.62
CA THR A 457 1.00 -11.36 -14.47
C THR A 457 0.17 -11.91 -13.30
N LEU A 458 0.09 -13.23 -13.14
CA LEU A 458 -0.59 -13.87 -12.02
C LEU A 458 0.05 -13.47 -10.68
N GLY A 459 1.39 -13.52 -10.59
CA GLY A 459 2.12 -13.09 -9.40
C GLY A 459 1.81 -11.65 -9.01
N PHE A 460 1.87 -10.73 -9.98
CA PHE A 460 1.47 -9.33 -9.76
C PHE A 460 -0.01 -9.20 -9.38
N ALA A 461 -0.92 -9.90 -10.05
CA ALA A 461 -2.36 -9.82 -9.75
C ALA A 461 -2.64 -10.23 -8.30
N MET A 462 -1.99 -11.30 -7.83
CA MET A 462 -2.09 -11.75 -6.45
C MET A 462 -1.55 -10.69 -5.48
N SER A 463 -0.36 -10.17 -5.74
CA SER A 463 0.24 -9.11 -4.93
C SER A 463 -0.63 -7.85 -4.89
N PHE A 464 -1.15 -7.38 -6.02
CA PHE A 464 -2.00 -6.18 -6.08
C PHE A 464 -3.31 -6.34 -5.32
N VAL A 465 -3.97 -7.50 -5.45
CA VAL A 465 -5.20 -7.78 -4.69
C VAL A 465 -4.88 -7.80 -3.19
N GLY A 466 -3.89 -8.57 -2.76
CA GLY A 466 -3.53 -8.66 -1.35
C GLY A 466 -3.09 -7.32 -0.76
N CYS A 467 -2.28 -6.56 -1.50
CA CYS A 467 -1.87 -5.21 -1.11
C CYS A 467 -3.03 -4.23 -1.06
N THR A 468 -4.01 -4.32 -1.95
CA THR A 468 -5.20 -3.46 -1.90
C THR A 468 -5.97 -3.63 -0.60
N TYR A 469 -6.16 -4.86 -0.13
CA TYR A 469 -6.80 -5.14 1.16
C TYR A 469 -5.90 -4.73 2.34
N LEU A 470 -4.60 -5.02 2.30
CA LEU A 470 -3.68 -4.63 3.38
C LEU A 470 -3.55 -3.10 3.47
N ASN A 471 -3.44 -2.42 2.34
CA ASN A 471 -3.37 -0.97 2.24
C ASN A 471 -4.66 -0.31 2.70
N GLU A 472 -5.82 -0.98 2.68
CA GLU A 472 -7.03 -0.44 3.29
C GLU A 472 -6.90 -0.30 4.82
N HIS A 473 -6.18 -1.22 5.46
CA HIS A 473 -5.98 -1.20 6.90
C HIS A 473 -4.76 -0.36 7.29
N SER A 474 -3.61 -0.66 6.70
CA SER A 474 -2.33 -0.04 7.05
C SER A 474 -1.33 -0.12 5.88
N PRO A 475 -0.98 1.02 5.26
CA PRO A 475 -0.03 1.07 4.14
C PRO A 475 1.35 0.55 4.54
N THR A 476 1.77 0.87 5.77
CA THR A 476 3.04 0.41 6.31
C THR A 476 3.03 -1.10 6.52
N LEU A 477 1.95 -1.67 7.08
CA LEU A 477 1.84 -3.12 7.23
C LEU A 477 1.91 -3.85 5.88
N ALA A 478 1.21 -3.35 4.86
CA ALA A 478 1.27 -3.92 3.51
C ALA A 478 2.71 -3.93 3.00
N SER A 479 3.43 -2.81 3.14
CA SER A 479 4.83 -2.73 2.71
C SER A 479 5.76 -3.65 3.51
N VAL A 480 5.53 -3.87 4.81
CA VAL A 480 6.30 -4.84 5.60
C VAL A 480 6.07 -6.28 5.08
N VAL A 481 4.83 -6.63 4.73
CA VAL A 481 4.48 -7.93 4.15
C VAL A 481 5.13 -8.14 2.78
N LEU A 482 5.16 -7.12 1.92
CA LEU A 482 5.90 -7.17 0.66
C LEU A 482 7.39 -7.49 0.89
N GLN A 483 7.99 -6.93 1.93
CA GLN A 483 9.42 -7.10 2.21
C GLN A 483 9.76 -8.44 2.84
N LEU A 484 8.81 -9.07 3.54
CA LEU A 484 8.93 -10.47 3.96
C LEU A 484 9.00 -11.43 2.77
N ALA A 485 8.37 -11.07 1.64
CA ALA A 485 8.30 -11.97 0.51
C ALA A 485 9.66 -12.24 -0.15
N GLY A 486 10.60 -11.30 -0.14
CA GLY A 486 11.95 -11.48 -0.69
C GLY A 486 12.70 -12.64 0.00
N PRO A 487 12.97 -12.54 1.31
CA PRO A 487 13.63 -13.60 2.07
C PRO A 487 12.88 -14.94 2.05
N ILE A 488 11.54 -14.92 2.08
CA ILE A 488 10.73 -16.16 1.94
C ILE A 488 10.95 -16.78 0.56
N THR A 489 10.99 -15.98 -0.50
CA THR A 489 11.28 -16.47 -1.86
C THR A 489 12.68 -17.08 -1.93
N SER A 490 13.69 -16.43 -1.34
CA SER A 490 15.04 -17.02 -1.27
C SER A 490 15.02 -18.39 -0.58
N LEU A 491 14.25 -18.57 0.51
CA LEU A 491 14.10 -19.88 1.15
C LEU A 491 13.42 -20.90 0.25
N VAL A 492 12.37 -20.51 -0.47
CA VAL A 492 11.68 -21.40 -1.43
C VAL A 492 12.62 -21.85 -2.55
N ILE A 493 13.45 -20.95 -3.07
CA ILE A 493 14.45 -21.24 -4.10
C ILE A 493 15.53 -22.20 -3.57
N ILE A 494 15.94 -22.07 -2.30
CA ILE A 494 16.88 -23.00 -1.67
C ILE A 494 16.25 -24.40 -1.50
N ILE A 495 14.98 -24.47 -1.12
CA ILE A 495 14.26 -25.75 -0.95
C ILE A 495 14.07 -26.45 -2.30
N ILE A 496 13.80 -25.69 -3.36
CA ILE A 496 13.56 -26.20 -4.70
C ILE A 496 14.67 -25.67 -5.62
N PRO A 497 15.86 -26.31 -5.62
CA PRO A 497 17.03 -25.80 -6.33
C PRO A 497 16.85 -25.72 -7.84
N GLN A 498 15.89 -26.45 -8.42
CA GLN A 498 15.52 -26.33 -9.83
C GLN A 498 14.99 -24.93 -10.20
N TRP A 499 14.55 -24.14 -9.22
CA TRP A 499 14.10 -22.76 -9.40
C TRP A 499 15.24 -21.74 -9.15
N ASN A 500 16.43 -22.21 -8.73
CA ASN A 500 17.61 -21.38 -8.50
C ASN A 500 18.42 -21.19 -9.79
N VAL A 501 17.86 -20.42 -10.73
CA VAL A 501 18.50 -20.16 -12.04
C VAL A 501 19.87 -19.48 -11.88
N TYR A 502 20.03 -18.60 -10.89
CA TYR A 502 21.26 -17.83 -10.64
C TYR A 502 22.26 -18.52 -9.71
N GLN A 503 21.99 -19.76 -9.29
CA GLN A 503 22.85 -20.52 -8.39
C GLN A 503 23.22 -19.75 -7.11
N ASP A 504 22.28 -19.03 -6.50
CA ASP A 504 22.52 -18.32 -5.23
C ASP A 504 22.98 -19.33 -4.18
N SER A 505 24.25 -19.23 -3.76
CA SER A 505 24.89 -20.10 -2.78
C SER A 505 24.81 -19.51 -1.36
N SER A 506 23.81 -18.65 -1.11
CA SER A 506 23.64 -18.00 0.18
C SER A 506 23.48 -18.99 1.34
N SER A 507 24.12 -18.69 2.47
CA SER A 507 23.97 -19.47 3.69
C SER A 507 22.51 -19.45 4.13
N VAL A 508 21.89 -20.64 4.19
CA VAL A 508 20.51 -20.85 4.65
C VAL A 508 20.28 -20.18 6.01
N GLY A 509 21.28 -20.21 6.90
CA GLY A 509 21.20 -19.60 8.23
C GLY A 509 20.98 -18.09 8.19
N HIS A 510 21.59 -17.37 7.25
CA HIS A 510 21.40 -15.92 7.09
C HIS A 510 19.98 -15.59 6.60
N LYS A 511 19.45 -16.37 5.64
CA LYS A 511 18.09 -16.20 5.13
C LYS A 511 17.04 -16.49 6.21
N VAL A 512 17.18 -17.61 6.92
CA VAL A 512 16.28 -17.99 8.03
C VAL A 512 16.35 -16.96 9.16
N GLY A 513 17.56 -16.55 9.57
CA GLY A 513 17.75 -15.51 10.58
C GLY A 513 17.11 -14.18 10.18
N GLY A 514 17.28 -13.77 8.92
CA GLY A 514 16.63 -12.59 8.36
C GLY A 514 15.11 -12.65 8.42
N VAL A 515 14.51 -13.77 8.02
CA VAL A 515 13.05 -13.99 8.13
C VAL A 515 12.58 -13.89 9.58
N ILE A 516 13.29 -14.52 10.53
CA ILE A 516 12.93 -14.46 11.95
C ILE A 516 12.97 -13.01 12.47
N LEU A 517 14.03 -12.26 12.15
CA LEU A 517 14.13 -10.85 12.54
C LEU A 517 13.00 -10.00 11.94
N LEU A 518 12.65 -10.23 10.66
CA LEU A 518 11.56 -9.52 10.00
C LEU A 518 10.18 -9.88 10.59
N LEU A 519 9.97 -11.14 11.00
CA LEU A 519 8.74 -11.55 11.71
C LEU A 519 8.64 -10.88 13.09
N ILE A 520 9.74 -10.80 13.84
CA ILE A 520 9.78 -10.09 15.12
C ILE A 520 9.53 -8.59 14.90
N ALA A 521 10.13 -8.00 13.86
CA ALA A 521 9.90 -6.61 13.48
C ALA A 521 8.42 -6.35 13.17
N ALA A 522 7.80 -7.19 12.33
CA ALA A 522 6.38 -7.10 12.01
C ALA A 522 5.49 -7.23 13.26
N LEU A 523 5.83 -8.13 14.18
CA LEU A 523 5.12 -8.29 15.45
C LEU A 523 5.23 -7.03 16.32
N LEU A 524 6.43 -6.49 16.51
CA LEU A 524 6.62 -5.25 17.29
C LEU A 524 5.92 -4.05 16.65
N TYR A 525 5.94 -3.95 15.32
CA TYR A 525 5.21 -2.93 14.59
C TYR A 525 3.70 -3.06 14.83
N HIS A 526 3.17 -4.28 14.75
CA HIS A 526 1.75 -4.55 15.02
C HIS A 526 1.36 -4.19 16.46
N LEU A 527 2.18 -4.56 17.46
CA LEU A 527 1.95 -4.19 18.85
C LEU A 527 1.88 -2.67 19.03
N TRP A 528 2.82 -1.94 18.43
CA TRP A 528 2.81 -0.48 18.43
C TRP A 528 1.55 0.08 17.74
N GLU A 529 1.16 -0.48 16.59
CA GLU A 529 -0.02 -0.04 15.85
C GLU A 529 -1.29 -0.21 16.68
N GLN A 530 -1.47 -1.36 17.35
CA GLN A 530 -2.60 -1.61 18.23
C GLN A 530 -2.63 -0.66 19.44
N GLN A 531 -1.48 -0.49 20.09
CA GLN A 531 -1.37 0.39 21.26
C GLN A 531 -1.65 1.84 20.89
N SER A 532 -1.01 2.34 19.83
CA SER A 532 -1.17 3.73 19.37
C SER A 532 -2.60 4.02 18.93
N LEU A 533 -3.26 3.07 18.26
CA LEU A 533 -4.66 3.20 17.88
C LEU A 533 -5.57 3.27 19.11
N ARG A 534 -5.41 2.38 20.11
CA ARG A 534 -6.24 2.41 21.33
C ARG A 534 -6.09 3.72 22.10
N VAL A 535 -4.87 4.23 22.24
CA VAL A 535 -4.64 5.53 22.90
C VAL A 535 -5.33 6.66 22.13
N LEU A 536 -5.29 6.62 20.80
CA LEU A 536 -5.97 7.61 19.96
C LEU A 536 -7.49 7.52 20.13
N LEU A 537 -8.06 6.31 20.20
CA LEU A 537 -9.48 6.10 20.41
C LEU A 537 -9.95 6.54 21.80
N ALA A 538 -9.19 6.21 22.85
CA ALA A 538 -9.49 6.65 24.21
C ALA A 538 -9.52 8.19 24.30
N LYS A 539 -8.52 8.87 23.71
CA LYS A 539 -8.50 10.33 23.62
C LYS A 539 -9.69 10.89 22.83
N ALA A 540 -10.09 10.21 21.77
CA ALA A 540 -11.23 10.63 20.96
C ALA A 540 -12.56 10.51 21.70
N GLU A 541 -12.75 9.41 22.44
CA GLU A 541 -13.93 9.20 23.26
C GLU A 541 -13.98 10.18 24.44
N GLU A 542 -12.86 10.45 25.10
CA GLU A 542 -12.78 11.48 26.14
C GLU A 542 -13.11 12.87 25.61
N ALA A 543 -12.59 13.25 24.44
CA ALA A 543 -12.91 14.52 23.80
C ALA A 543 -14.41 14.62 23.43
N LYS A 544 -15.01 13.51 22.97
CA LYS A 544 -16.46 13.44 22.70
C LYS A 544 -17.27 13.65 23.98
N ARG A 545 -16.94 12.94 25.06
CA ARG A 545 -17.61 13.09 26.36
C ARG A 545 -17.46 14.51 26.93
N ARG A 546 -16.31 15.17 26.73
CA ARG A 546 -16.11 16.57 27.12
C ARG A 546 -17.03 17.52 26.35
N ARG A 547 -17.26 17.27 25.07
CA ARG A 547 -18.20 18.07 24.25
C ARG A 547 -19.65 17.87 24.65
N GLU A 548 -20.04 16.64 24.90
CA GLU A 548 -21.40 16.34 25.36
C GLU A 548 -21.68 17.05 26.68
N ARG A 549 -20.72 17.05 27.62
CA ARG A 549 -20.82 17.82 28.87
C ARG A 549 -20.87 19.33 28.63
N ALA A 550 -20.00 19.87 27.77
CA ALA A 550 -20.03 21.30 27.47
C ALA A 550 -21.35 21.73 26.78
N ALA A 551 -21.96 20.84 25.99
CA ALA A 551 -23.26 21.09 25.36
C ALA A 551 -24.41 21.02 26.37
N THR A 552 -24.39 20.08 27.32
CA THR A 552 -25.38 20.02 28.40
C THR A 552 -25.26 21.23 29.32
N ASP A 553 -24.05 21.57 29.75
CA ASP A 553 -23.80 22.72 30.65
C ASP A 553 -24.19 24.04 29.95
N GLY A 554 -23.93 24.16 28.64
CA GLY A 554 -24.32 25.32 27.84
C GLY A 554 -25.84 25.43 27.63
N ALA A 555 -26.54 24.30 27.49
CA ALA A 555 -28.00 24.27 27.40
C ALA A 555 -28.65 24.64 28.74
N GLU A 556 -28.15 24.10 29.85
CA GLU A 556 -28.60 24.45 31.20
C GLU A 556 -28.37 25.93 31.51
N ALA A 557 -27.19 26.47 31.20
CA ALA A 557 -26.90 27.89 31.38
C ALA A 557 -27.76 28.81 30.49
N MET A 558 -28.19 28.34 29.32
CA MET A 558 -29.12 29.08 28.46
C MET A 558 -30.55 29.04 29.00
N GLU A 559 -30.99 27.89 29.53
CA GLU A 559 -32.29 27.73 30.17
C GLU A 559 -32.41 28.59 31.43
N GLU A 560 -31.37 28.63 32.27
CA GLU A 560 -31.33 29.48 33.48
C GLU A 560 -31.44 30.97 33.13
N ARG A 561 -30.80 31.43 32.04
CA ARG A 561 -30.94 32.81 31.55
C ARG A 561 -32.32 33.13 31.00
N LEU A 562 -33.03 32.15 30.43
CA LEU A 562 -34.40 32.32 29.95
C LEU A 562 -35.37 32.48 31.12
N ILE A 563 -35.20 31.69 32.19
CA ILE A 563 -36.02 31.78 33.40
C ILE A 563 -35.79 33.12 34.11
N ASP A 564 -34.54 33.55 34.30
CA ASP A 564 -34.21 34.83 34.96
C ASP A 564 -34.69 36.05 34.14
N GLY A 565 -34.71 35.93 32.81
CA GLY A 565 -35.24 36.95 31.92
C GLY A 565 -36.76 37.15 32.05
N ASP A 566 -37.53 36.07 32.19
CA ASP A 566 -38.99 36.11 32.28
C ASP A 566 -39.46 36.63 33.66
N ASP A 567 -38.73 36.30 34.73
CA ASP A 567 -38.95 36.84 36.08
C ASP A 567 -38.66 38.35 36.16
N ARG A 568 -37.73 38.86 35.34
CA ARG A 568 -37.46 40.30 35.24
C ARG A 568 -38.55 41.04 34.47
N ALA A 569 -39.02 40.47 33.36
CA ALA A 569 -40.08 41.05 32.55
C ALA A 569 -41.42 41.14 33.30
N THR A 570 -41.72 40.16 34.16
CA THR A 570 -42.93 40.17 35.00
C THR A 570 -42.86 41.14 36.18
N ARG A 571 -41.66 41.50 36.67
CA ARG A 571 -41.48 42.50 37.74
C ARG A 571 -41.49 43.96 37.27
N GLU A 572 -41.20 44.22 36.00
CA GLU A 572 -41.20 45.59 35.43
C GLU A 572 -42.49 45.97 34.71
N ALA A 573 -43.55 45.16 34.79
CA ALA A 573 -44.88 45.59 34.33
C ALA A 573 -45.35 46.80 35.18
N PRO A 574 -45.45 48.02 34.62
CA PRO A 574 -45.85 49.19 35.37
C PRO A 574 -47.30 49.02 35.81
N SER A 575 -47.55 49.19 37.10
CA SER A 575 -48.87 49.26 37.71
C SER A 575 -49.61 50.57 37.36
N GLU A 576 -49.62 50.96 36.09
CA GLU A 576 -50.49 52.03 35.57
C GLU A 576 -51.82 51.43 35.08
N PHE A 577 -52.62 50.90 35.99
CA PHE A 577 -54.08 50.81 35.78
C PHE A 577 -54.77 50.95 37.14
N ALA A 578 -54.72 52.16 37.68
CA ALA A 578 -55.61 52.63 38.73
C ALA A 578 -56.54 53.71 38.16
N CYS A 579 -57.85 53.44 38.25
CA CYS A 579 -58.99 54.37 38.16
C CYS A 579 -59.31 55.08 36.84
N ARG A 580 -60.39 54.62 36.19
CA ARG A 580 -61.61 55.43 36.03
C ARG A 580 -62.86 54.58 35.92
#